data_AF-A0A225E0L3-F1
#
_entry.id   AF-A0A225E0L3-F1
#
_cell.length_a   1.000
_cell.length_b   1.000
_cell.length_c   1.000
_cell.angle_alpha   90.00
_cell.angle_beta   90.00
_cell.angle_gamma   90.00
#
_symmetry.space_group_name_H-M   'P 1'
#
loop_
_entity.id
_entity.type
_entity.pdbx_description
1 polymer ?
#
loop_
_entity_poly.entity_id
_entity_poly.type
_entity_poly.pdbx_seq_one_letter_code
_entity_poly.pdbx_strand_id
1 'polypeptide(L)'
;MLRQLSPPAWVFPGATFDLNFSVGQYWGNPVNMAAAIGANGSYCSLVQGSTSGNGGYAPDSTGIVRTFAAYYPRITAGCGLWAEGNYTNYALYSNDHTNGAWTKTSMTAAKNQTGADLTANGASLLTATGTSATSLQSLTLSSHAYCFSAYVKRVTGTGTVKITLDGTTYTDVTGQINSTGYTLVSVPAQTLTSANVGFQLGTSGDAIAVQFCQCENNNYPTTPLPTTTSTNVRGIDEPAHSDPGGTRPGMGQRVFRDLISSGGPWSMLQFGSGNGYGTGSGGVYTDGGVTVSGVASVAGAGGNGSFTAHGISSGTTSNTGNIGLNAINKIAGRANGAGVSCCLNGGPIVTVANTGALTPQGTAFTHMGLGNNGASGVPINGYTSRLVYFPFELTDSQMIEYTR
;
A
#
# COMPACT_ATOMS: atom_id res chain seq x y z
N MET A 1 14.25 -20.41 34.06
CA MET A 1 14.36 -18.95 33.87
C MET A 1 14.95 -18.70 32.48
N LEU A 2 14.13 -18.35 31.50
CA LEU A 2 14.62 -17.90 30.19
C LEU A 2 15.11 -16.45 30.38
N ARG A 3 16.42 -16.26 30.26
CA ARG A 3 17.06 -14.93 30.30
C ARG A 3 16.48 -14.14 29.12
N GLN A 4 15.70 -13.09 29.39
CA GLN A 4 15.29 -12.14 28.35
C GLN A 4 16.58 -11.60 27.74
N LEU A 5 16.87 -12.00 26.51
CA LEU A 5 18.03 -11.52 25.77
C LEU A 5 17.92 -9.98 25.71
N SER A 6 19.04 -9.28 25.82
CA SER A 6 19.06 -7.84 25.58
C SER A 6 18.55 -7.56 24.15
N PRO A 7 17.76 -6.49 23.94
CA PRO A 7 17.34 -6.11 22.60
C PRO A 7 18.53 -5.94 21.65
N PRO A 8 18.48 -6.49 20.42
CA PRO A 8 19.42 -6.20 19.37
C PRO A 8 19.52 -4.69 19.10
N ALA A 9 20.67 -4.23 18.64
CA ALA A 9 20.93 -2.80 18.40
C ALA A 9 19.98 -2.14 17.38
N TRP A 10 19.33 -2.92 16.50
CA TRP A 10 18.38 -2.40 15.53
C TRP A 10 17.01 -2.07 16.14
N VAL A 11 16.70 -2.59 17.33
CA VAL A 11 15.43 -2.38 18.04
C VAL A 11 15.44 -1.02 18.71
N PHE A 12 14.33 -0.29 18.62
CA PHE A 12 14.21 0.98 19.32
C PHE A 12 14.33 0.79 20.86
N PRO A 13 15.13 1.61 21.56
CA PRO A 13 15.30 1.50 23.00
C PRO A 13 13.97 1.56 23.76
N GLY A 14 13.71 0.55 24.59
CA GLY A 14 12.49 0.45 25.39
C GLY A 14 11.26 -0.07 24.64
N ALA A 15 11.37 -0.42 23.35
CA ALA A 15 10.28 -1.02 22.62
C ALA A 15 9.90 -2.39 23.19
N THR A 16 8.60 -2.62 23.39
CA THR A 16 8.09 -3.95 23.75
C THR A 16 8.05 -4.87 22.55
N PHE A 17 7.74 -4.33 21.37
CA PHE A 17 7.94 -5.01 20.10
C PHE A 17 8.36 -4.04 18.99
N ASP A 18 9.02 -4.61 18.00
CA ASP A 18 9.52 -3.92 16.83
C ASP A 18 9.44 -4.86 15.62
N LEU A 19 8.55 -4.54 14.69
CA LEU A 19 8.28 -5.31 13.48
C LEU A 19 8.82 -4.54 12.29
N ASN A 20 9.94 -4.98 11.72
CA ASN A 20 10.54 -4.38 10.54
C ASN A 20 10.33 -5.28 9.32
N PHE A 21 9.20 -5.07 8.64
CA PHE A 21 8.77 -5.84 7.48
C PHE A 21 9.72 -5.70 6.29
N SER A 22 10.33 -4.52 6.12
CA SER A 22 11.21 -4.24 4.97
C SER A 22 12.44 -5.14 4.90
N VAL A 23 12.91 -5.65 6.05
CA VAL A 23 14.08 -6.53 6.17
C VAL A 23 13.76 -7.85 6.88
N GLY A 24 12.49 -8.13 7.14
CA GLY A 24 12.04 -9.37 7.79
C GLY A 24 12.56 -9.54 9.23
N GLN A 25 12.78 -8.45 9.96
CA GLN A 25 13.27 -8.49 11.36
C GLN A 25 12.12 -8.30 12.35
N TYR A 26 12.18 -9.02 13.47
CA TYR A 26 11.19 -8.91 14.55
C TYR A 26 11.85 -9.02 15.94
N TRP A 27 11.30 -8.28 16.90
CA TRP A 27 11.68 -8.30 18.31
C TRP A 27 10.45 -8.16 19.21
N GLY A 28 10.46 -8.82 20.37
CA GLY A 28 9.39 -8.80 21.38
C GLY A 28 9.04 -10.19 21.91
N ASN A 29 8.35 -10.28 23.05
CA ASN A 29 8.09 -11.56 23.72
C ASN A 29 7.10 -12.46 22.93
N PRO A 30 7.52 -13.65 22.45
CA PRO A 30 6.74 -14.48 21.55
C PRO A 30 5.65 -15.34 22.21
N VAL A 31 5.39 -15.26 23.52
CA VAL A 31 4.47 -16.21 24.21
C VAL A 31 3.06 -16.24 23.60
N ASN A 32 2.68 -15.22 22.82
CA ASN A 32 1.44 -15.24 22.04
C ASN A 32 1.62 -14.98 20.52
N MET A 33 2.86 -14.88 20.01
CA MET A 33 3.12 -14.78 18.57
C MET A 33 3.45 -16.14 17.95
N ALA A 34 4.06 -17.07 18.68
CA ALA A 34 4.32 -18.43 18.18
C ALA A 34 3.05 -19.29 18.04
N ALA A 35 2.03 -19.04 18.87
CA ALA A 35 0.73 -19.71 18.77
C ALA A 35 -0.17 -19.09 17.68
N ALA A 36 0.03 -17.80 17.37
CA ALA A 36 -0.55 -17.12 16.20
C ALA A 36 -0.09 -17.76 14.87
N ILE A 37 1.09 -18.37 14.89
CA ILE A 37 1.74 -18.99 13.75
C ILE A 37 1.34 -20.48 13.77
N GLY A 38 0.26 -20.81 13.07
CA GLY A 38 -0.03 -22.20 12.69
C GLY A 38 1.21 -22.83 12.04
N ALA A 39 1.40 -24.13 12.25
CA ALA A 39 2.63 -24.91 12.05
C ALA A 39 3.27 -24.97 10.64
N ASN A 40 3.23 -23.91 9.82
CA ASN A 40 3.71 -23.88 8.45
C ASN A 40 4.37 -22.54 8.07
N GLY A 41 5.40 -22.09 8.80
CA GLY A 41 6.37 -21.10 8.30
C GLY A 41 5.83 -19.71 7.88
N SER A 42 4.58 -19.39 8.19
CA SER A 42 3.94 -18.12 7.85
C SER A 42 4.29 -17.06 8.88
N TYR A 43 5.25 -16.19 8.52
CA TYR A 43 5.59 -15.01 9.30
C TYR A 43 4.39 -14.05 9.32
N CYS A 44 3.83 -13.78 10.50
CA CYS A 44 2.77 -12.79 10.79
C CYS A 44 1.33 -13.20 10.39
N SER A 45 0.61 -13.92 11.26
CA SER A 45 -0.83 -14.21 11.12
C SER A 45 -1.76 -13.02 11.42
N LEU A 46 -1.21 -11.81 11.56
CA LEU A 46 -1.95 -10.60 11.91
C LEU A 46 -2.58 -9.94 10.68
N VAL A 47 -2.28 -10.43 9.49
CA VAL A 47 -2.62 -9.77 8.23
C VAL A 47 -3.08 -10.81 7.23
N GLN A 48 -4.37 -10.80 6.90
CA GLN A 48 -4.89 -11.56 5.79
C GLN A 48 -4.63 -10.75 4.51
N GLY A 49 -3.92 -11.33 3.55
CA GLY A 49 -3.79 -10.72 2.22
C GLY A 49 -5.10 -10.78 1.43
N SER A 50 -5.14 -10.10 0.29
CA SER A 50 -6.30 -9.97 -0.60
C SER A 50 -7.28 -11.14 -0.55
N THR A 51 -8.54 -10.82 -0.26
CA THR A 51 -9.64 -11.76 -0.08
C THR A 51 -10.13 -12.38 -1.40
N SER A 52 -9.56 -12.00 -2.56
CA SER A 52 -10.09 -12.33 -3.88
C SER A 52 -9.87 -13.77 -4.36
N GLY A 53 -9.31 -14.67 -3.57
CA GLY A 53 -9.09 -16.09 -3.96
C GLY A 53 -8.07 -16.30 -5.09
N ASN A 54 -7.78 -15.25 -5.86
CA ASN A 54 -6.68 -15.14 -6.80
C ASN A 54 -5.46 -14.61 -6.04
N GLY A 55 -4.29 -15.21 -6.27
CA GLY A 55 -3.03 -14.75 -5.68
C GLY A 55 -2.75 -13.26 -5.94
N GLY A 56 -1.84 -12.69 -5.17
CA GLY A 56 -1.47 -11.27 -5.26
C GLY A 56 -0.13 -11.03 -5.92
N TYR A 57 0.12 -9.78 -6.31
CA TYR A 57 1.42 -9.31 -6.80
C TYR A 57 1.84 -8.08 -6.03
N ALA A 58 3.13 -7.87 -5.77
CA ALA A 58 3.62 -6.60 -5.25
C ALA A 58 5.09 -6.40 -5.62
N PRO A 59 5.54 -5.18 -5.97
CA PRO A 59 6.93 -4.91 -6.26
C PRO A 59 7.76 -4.88 -4.96
N ASP A 60 9.00 -5.35 -5.05
CA ASP A 60 10.03 -5.06 -4.06
C ASP A 60 10.74 -3.73 -4.35
N SER A 61 11.63 -3.32 -3.45
CA SER A 61 12.38 -2.06 -3.57
C SER A 61 13.27 -1.95 -4.82
N THR A 62 13.50 -3.05 -5.54
CA THR A 62 14.25 -3.07 -6.80
C THR A 62 13.35 -2.96 -8.04
N GLY A 63 12.03 -2.93 -7.84
CA GLY A 63 11.04 -2.92 -8.92
C GLY A 63 10.67 -4.30 -9.45
N ILE A 64 11.23 -5.39 -8.88
CA ILE A 64 10.84 -6.75 -9.25
C ILE A 64 9.49 -7.07 -8.63
N VAL A 65 8.55 -7.54 -9.45
CA VAL A 65 7.22 -7.95 -9.01
C VAL A 65 7.28 -9.34 -8.40
N ARG A 66 6.81 -9.49 -7.17
CA ARG A 66 6.71 -10.77 -6.46
C ARG A 66 5.29 -11.29 -6.51
N THR A 67 5.14 -12.60 -6.62
CA THR A 67 3.86 -13.31 -6.63
C THR A 67 3.58 -13.90 -5.24
N PHE A 68 2.32 -13.82 -4.82
CA PHE A 68 1.84 -14.28 -3.53
C PHE A 68 0.64 -15.20 -3.73
N ALA A 69 0.51 -16.24 -2.90
CA ALA A 69 -0.70 -17.05 -2.85
C ALA A 69 -1.88 -16.24 -2.29
N ALA A 70 -3.10 -16.64 -2.63
CA ALA A 70 -4.30 -16.01 -2.12
C ALA A 70 -4.35 -16.08 -0.58
N TYR A 71 -4.86 -15.02 0.06
CA TYR A 71 -4.96 -14.90 1.51
C TYR A 71 -3.63 -14.81 2.28
N TYR A 72 -2.48 -14.74 1.60
CA TYR A 72 -1.18 -14.52 2.25
C TYR A 72 -0.79 -13.05 2.28
N PRO A 73 -0.18 -12.56 3.38
CA PRO A 73 0.29 -11.19 3.45
C PRO A 73 1.34 -10.92 2.37
N ARG A 74 1.18 -9.79 1.68
CA ARG A 74 2.09 -9.36 0.61
C ARG A 74 3.22 -8.56 1.24
N ILE A 75 4.28 -9.25 1.67
CA ILE A 75 5.47 -8.64 2.25
C ILE A 75 6.62 -8.72 1.25
N THR A 76 7.24 -7.59 0.95
CA THR A 76 8.32 -7.49 -0.05
C THR A 76 9.57 -6.84 0.54
N ALA A 77 10.74 -7.27 0.08
CA ALA A 77 12.02 -6.78 0.56
C ALA A 77 12.23 -5.29 0.21
N GLY A 78 12.64 -4.52 1.21
CA GLY A 78 12.89 -3.07 1.12
C GLY A 78 11.65 -2.19 0.98
N CYS A 79 10.45 -2.75 0.80
CA CYS A 79 9.19 -2.03 0.94
C CYS A 79 8.55 -2.40 2.29
N GLY A 80 7.92 -3.56 2.37
CA GLY A 80 7.25 -4.06 3.57
C GLY A 80 5.91 -4.71 3.26
N LEU A 81 4.98 -4.59 4.19
CA LEU A 81 3.63 -5.14 4.12
C LEU A 81 2.71 -4.24 3.26
N TRP A 82 2.21 -4.76 2.15
CA TRP A 82 1.31 -4.04 1.25
C TRP A 82 -0.15 -4.10 1.70
N ALA A 83 -0.87 -2.99 1.54
CA ALA A 83 -2.29 -2.84 1.81
C ALA A 83 -2.95 -1.93 0.76
N GLU A 84 -3.88 -2.48 -0.02
CA GLU A 84 -4.58 -1.81 -1.11
C GLU A 84 -6.09 -2.10 -1.12
N GLY A 85 -6.85 -1.16 -1.68
CA GLY A 85 -8.31 -1.19 -1.70
C GLY A 85 -8.89 -2.21 -2.66
N ASN A 86 -10.22 -2.22 -2.72
CA ASN A 86 -10.92 -2.95 -3.76
C ASN A 86 -10.85 -2.17 -5.09
N TYR A 87 -10.20 -2.75 -6.09
CA TYR A 87 -10.06 -2.15 -7.42
C TYR A 87 -10.24 -3.19 -8.50
N THR A 88 -10.70 -2.74 -9.68
CA THR A 88 -10.90 -3.59 -10.85
C THR A 88 -9.94 -3.16 -11.95
N ASN A 89 -9.22 -4.12 -12.53
CA ASN A 89 -8.55 -3.90 -13.81
C ASN A 89 -9.52 -4.21 -14.96
N TYR A 90 -9.86 -3.18 -15.73
CA TYR A 90 -10.74 -3.28 -16.89
C TYR A 90 -10.00 -3.62 -18.19
N ALA A 91 -8.69 -3.39 -18.26
CA ALA A 91 -7.91 -3.78 -19.42
C ALA A 91 -7.86 -5.30 -19.50
N LEU A 92 -8.03 -5.86 -20.70
CA LEU A 92 -8.01 -7.30 -20.95
C LEU A 92 -6.68 -7.71 -21.57
N TYR A 93 -6.28 -8.96 -21.33
CA TYR A 93 -5.00 -9.50 -21.80
C TYR A 93 -3.84 -8.58 -21.41
N SER A 94 -3.81 -8.16 -20.15
CA SER A 94 -2.85 -7.20 -19.57
C SER A 94 -1.37 -7.45 -19.87
N ASN A 95 -1.00 -8.68 -20.23
CA ASN A 95 0.37 -9.12 -20.52
C ASN A 95 0.59 -9.50 -21.99
N ASP A 96 -0.45 -9.47 -22.83
CA ASP A 96 -0.46 -10.08 -24.16
C ASP A 96 -1.05 -9.17 -25.24
N HIS A 97 -0.19 -8.33 -25.82
CA HIS A 97 -0.53 -7.45 -26.94
C HIS A 97 -0.58 -8.18 -28.29
N THR A 98 -0.30 -9.49 -28.35
CA THR A 98 -0.54 -10.27 -29.57
C THR A 98 -2.03 -10.54 -29.78
N ASN A 99 -2.81 -10.50 -28.69
CA ASN A 99 -4.25 -10.67 -28.73
C ASN A 99 -4.94 -9.56 -29.53
N GLY A 100 -6.05 -9.91 -30.19
CA GLY A 100 -6.86 -8.99 -31.00
C GLY A 100 -7.57 -7.89 -30.22
N ALA A 101 -7.70 -8.03 -28.89
CA ALA A 101 -8.23 -6.96 -28.04
C ALA A 101 -7.34 -5.71 -28.03
N TRP A 102 -6.07 -5.84 -28.44
CA TRP A 102 -5.13 -4.74 -28.63
C TRP A 102 -4.99 -4.43 -30.12
N THR A 103 -5.64 -3.38 -30.62
CA THR A 103 -5.53 -2.92 -32.00
C THR A 103 -4.18 -2.26 -32.23
N LYS A 104 -3.46 -2.67 -33.27
CA LYS A 104 -2.10 -2.21 -33.57
C LYS A 104 -2.07 -1.47 -34.90
N THR A 105 -1.38 -0.33 -34.94
CA THR A 105 -1.14 0.45 -36.17
C THR A 105 0.34 0.73 -36.29
N SER A 106 0.94 0.36 -37.42
CA SER A 106 2.40 0.51 -37.65
C SER A 106 3.25 -0.12 -36.54
N MET A 107 2.76 -1.21 -35.94
CA MET A 107 3.37 -1.87 -34.79
C MET A 107 3.21 -3.38 -34.90
N THR A 108 4.25 -4.11 -34.49
CA THR A 108 4.19 -5.56 -34.27
C THR A 108 4.27 -5.88 -32.79
N ALA A 109 3.70 -7.02 -32.40
CA ALA A 109 3.74 -7.50 -31.02
C ALA A 109 4.17 -8.97 -30.97
N ALA A 110 4.96 -9.32 -29.95
CA ALA A 110 5.33 -10.70 -29.65
C ALA A 110 5.36 -10.91 -28.14
N LYS A 111 4.76 -11.98 -27.63
CA LYS A 111 4.78 -12.31 -26.20
C LYS A 111 5.99 -13.18 -25.84
N ASN A 112 7.17 -12.59 -25.83
CA ASN A 112 8.44 -13.30 -25.71
C ASN A 112 9.43 -12.67 -24.72
N GLN A 113 9.01 -11.64 -23.99
CA GLN A 113 9.87 -10.96 -23.03
C GLN A 113 9.75 -11.63 -21.66
N THR A 114 10.87 -11.72 -20.94
CA THR A 114 10.85 -12.04 -19.50
C THR A 114 10.22 -10.86 -18.77
N GLY A 115 9.16 -11.12 -18.00
CA GLY A 115 8.37 -10.09 -17.32
C GLY A 115 9.06 -9.41 -16.14
N ALA A 116 8.43 -8.36 -15.63
CA ALA A 116 8.75 -7.69 -14.36
C ALA A 116 8.66 -8.64 -13.16
N ASP A 117 7.89 -9.71 -13.29
CA ASP A 117 7.76 -10.82 -12.33
C ASP A 117 8.78 -11.95 -12.56
N LEU A 118 9.75 -11.74 -13.48
CA LEU A 118 10.75 -12.72 -13.91
C LEU A 118 10.18 -13.95 -14.65
N THR A 119 8.89 -13.95 -14.97
CA THR A 119 8.27 -15.05 -15.72
C THR A 119 8.71 -14.99 -17.19
N ALA A 120 9.26 -16.09 -17.70
CA ALA A 120 9.60 -16.24 -19.11
C ALA A 120 8.33 -16.11 -19.98
N ASN A 121 8.40 -15.33 -21.07
CA ASN A 121 7.26 -14.99 -21.91
C ASN A 121 6.09 -14.34 -21.12
N GLY A 122 6.39 -13.72 -19.99
CA GLY A 122 5.44 -13.02 -19.13
C GLY A 122 5.01 -11.66 -19.66
N ALA A 123 5.76 -11.07 -20.60
CA ALA A 123 5.56 -9.74 -21.13
C ALA A 123 5.58 -9.69 -22.66
N SER A 124 4.94 -8.66 -23.22
CA SER A 124 4.88 -8.41 -24.67
C SER A 124 5.97 -7.45 -25.12
N LEU A 125 6.69 -7.80 -26.18
CA LEU A 125 7.51 -6.90 -26.98
C LEU A 125 6.61 -6.16 -27.98
N LEU A 126 6.65 -4.83 -27.96
CA LEU A 126 6.04 -3.97 -28.96
C LEU A 126 7.15 -3.32 -29.78
N THR A 127 7.13 -3.51 -31.10
CA THR A 127 8.13 -2.94 -32.01
C THR A 127 7.43 -2.05 -33.04
N ALA A 128 7.82 -0.78 -33.09
CA ALA A 128 7.33 0.16 -34.08
C ALA A 128 7.88 -0.18 -35.47
N THR A 129 7.01 -0.25 -36.47
CA THR A 129 7.37 -0.42 -37.88
C THR A 129 7.18 0.87 -38.69
N GLY A 130 6.75 1.94 -38.04
CA GLY A 130 6.57 3.28 -38.59
C GLY A 130 6.56 4.33 -37.48
N THR A 131 6.41 5.60 -37.83
CA THR A 131 6.27 6.69 -36.86
C THR A 131 4.88 6.71 -36.23
N SER A 132 4.78 7.18 -34.98
CA SER A 132 3.51 7.23 -34.24
C SER A 132 2.78 5.88 -34.20
N ALA A 133 3.55 4.80 -34.10
CA ALA A 133 3.06 3.43 -34.02
C ALA A 133 2.25 3.24 -32.73
N THR A 134 1.08 2.60 -32.80
CA THR A 134 0.21 2.42 -31.63
C THR A 134 -0.15 0.97 -31.35
N SER A 135 -0.42 0.68 -30.08
CA SER A 135 -1.15 -0.49 -29.62
C SER A 135 -2.18 -0.04 -28.59
N LEU A 136 -3.47 -0.11 -28.93
CA LEU A 136 -4.58 0.45 -28.16
C LEU A 136 -5.67 -0.59 -27.90
N GLN A 137 -6.33 -0.49 -26.75
CA GLN A 137 -7.51 -1.27 -26.40
C GLN A 137 -8.65 -0.34 -26.03
N SER A 138 -9.75 -0.43 -26.78
CA SER A 138 -10.98 0.30 -26.49
C SER A 138 -11.78 -0.43 -25.42
N LEU A 139 -12.19 0.32 -24.39
CA LEU A 139 -12.91 -0.19 -23.22
C LEU A 139 -14.22 0.58 -23.05
N THR A 140 -15.34 -0.15 -22.96
CA THR A 140 -16.64 0.40 -22.60
C THR A 140 -16.76 0.43 -21.08
N LEU A 141 -16.90 1.64 -20.53
CA LEU A 141 -16.84 1.89 -19.08
C LEU A 141 -18.01 2.78 -18.65
N SER A 142 -18.32 2.80 -17.36
CA SER A 142 -19.19 3.83 -16.79
C SER A 142 -18.38 5.09 -16.49
N SER A 143 -19.06 6.25 -16.38
CA SER A 143 -18.42 7.51 -16.00
C SER A 143 -17.71 7.40 -14.65
N HIS A 144 -16.38 7.48 -14.66
CA HIS A 144 -15.56 7.46 -13.44
C HIS A 144 -14.19 8.09 -13.71
N ALA A 145 -13.47 8.43 -12.64
CA ALA A 145 -12.05 8.71 -12.75
C ALA A 145 -11.28 7.40 -12.96
N TYR A 146 -10.56 7.30 -14.06
CA TYR A 146 -9.71 6.14 -14.35
C TYR A 146 -8.24 6.53 -14.43
N CYS A 147 -7.36 5.59 -14.10
CA CYS A 147 -5.93 5.67 -14.33
C CYS A 147 -5.50 4.46 -15.17
N PHE A 148 -4.73 4.70 -16.24
CA PHE A 148 -4.06 3.63 -16.97
C PHE A 148 -2.58 3.57 -16.57
N SER A 149 -2.09 2.36 -16.30
CA SER A 149 -0.71 2.09 -15.92
C SER A 149 -0.18 0.78 -16.50
N ALA A 150 1.13 0.65 -16.56
CA ALA A 150 1.81 -0.57 -16.99
C ALA A 150 3.26 -0.61 -16.50
N TYR A 151 3.82 -1.81 -16.40
CA TYR A 151 5.25 -2.01 -16.24
C TYR A 151 5.90 -1.98 -17.63
N VAL A 152 6.84 -1.06 -17.84
CA VAL A 152 7.47 -0.82 -19.14
C VAL A 152 8.99 -0.83 -19.03
N LYS A 153 9.64 -1.51 -19.97
CA LYS A 153 11.09 -1.51 -20.15
C LYS A 153 11.43 -1.16 -21.59
N ARG A 154 12.43 -0.32 -21.81
CA ARG A 154 12.95 -0.04 -23.15
C ARG A 154 13.80 -1.22 -23.63
N VAL A 155 13.55 -1.70 -24.84
CA VAL A 155 14.31 -2.81 -25.44
C VAL A 155 15.31 -2.26 -26.47
N THR A 156 14.85 -1.41 -27.38
CA THR A 156 15.70 -0.74 -28.39
C THR A 156 15.19 0.67 -28.69
N GLY A 157 16.07 1.48 -29.29
CA GLY A 157 15.75 2.82 -29.76
C GLY A 157 15.80 3.90 -28.67
N THR A 158 15.67 5.16 -29.06
CA THR A 158 15.71 6.34 -28.17
C THR A 158 14.57 7.32 -28.42
N GLY A 159 13.66 7.00 -29.35
CA GLY A 159 12.51 7.81 -29.67
C GLY A 159 11.48 7.85 -28.55
N THR A 160 10.45 8.67 -28.77
CA THR A 160 9.42 8.91 -27.76
C THR A 160 8.60 7.66 -27.48
N VAL A 161 8.36 7.40 -26.20
CA VAL A 161 7.42 6.38 -25.73
C VAL A 161 6.36 7.09 -24.91
N LYS A 162 5.11 6.97 -25.35
CA LYS A 162 3.97 7.61 -24.72
C LYS A 162 2.91 6.59 -24.33
N ILE A 163 2.18 6.91 -23.27
CA ILE A 163 1.06 6.13 -22.75
C ILE A 163 -0.22 6.98 -22.79
N THR A 164 -1.36 6.36 -23.03
CA THR A 164 -2.66 7.04 -23.16
C THR A 164 -3.77 6.29 -22.43
N LEU A 165 -4.78 7.06 -21.99
CA LEU A 165 -6.01 6.57 -21.37
C LEU A 165 -7.23 6.74 -22.30
N ASP A 166 -7.21 7.73 -23.19
CA ASP A 166 -8.34 8.13 -24.06
C ASP A 166 -8.06 7.93 -25.56
N GLY A 167 -6.82 7.58 -25.93
CA GLY A 167 -6.36 7.38 -27.31
C GLY A 167 -6.03 8.68 -28.06
N THR A 168 -6.22 9.85 -27.44
CA THR A 168 -6.05 11.17 -28.06
C THR A 168 -5.04 12.03 -27.29
N THR A 169 -5.07 11.97 -25.96
CA THR A 169 -4.11 12.59 -25.06
C THR A 169 -3.02 11.59 -24.70
N TYR A 170 -1.76 11.97 -24.87
CA TYR A 170 -0.61 11.11 -24.64
C TYR A 170 0.33 11.71 -23.60
N THR A 171 0.68 10.92 -22.58
CA THR A 171 1.70 11.26 -21.58
C THR A 171 3.04 10.70 -22.03
N ASP A 172 4.07 11.54 -22.14
CA ASP A 172 5.43 11.11 -22.45
C ASP A 172 6.08 10.47 -21.22
N VAL A 173 6.47 9.20 -21.34
CA VAL A 173 7.12 8.41 -20.28
C VAL A 173 8.54 8.01 -20.67
N THR A 174 9.09 8.59 -21.73
CA THR A 174 10.41 8.28 -22.28
C THR A 174 11.51 8.34 -21.22
N GLY A 175 11.50 9.38 -20.38
CA GLY A 175 12.48 9.60 -19.32
C GLY A 175 12.27 8.76 -18.06
N GLN A 176 11.14 8.03 -17.95
CA GLN A 176 10.83 7.19 -16.77
C GLN A 176 11.28 5.74 -16.96
N ILE A 177 11.42 5.30 -18.20
CA ILE A 177 11.79 3.92 -18.55
C ILE A 177 13.29 3.81 -18.84
N ASN A 178 13.83 2.61 -18.66
CA ASN A 178 15.23 2.30 -18.91
C ASN A 178 15.36 0.91 -19.57
N SER A 179 16.59 0.50 -19.88
CA SER A 179 16.88 -0.79 -20.53
C SER A 179 17.22 -1.93 -19.57
N THR A 180 17.36 -1.66 -18.27
CA THR A 180 17.82 -2.64 -17.27
C THR A 180 16.68 -3.34 -16.56
N GLY A 181 15.57 -2.64 -16.33
CA GLY A 181 14.42 -3.15 -15.58
C GLY A 181 13.10 -2.55 -16.05
N TYR A 182 12.01 -3.10 -15.53
CA TYR A 182 10.68 -2.55 -15.74
C TYR A 182 10.42 -1.42 -14.74
N THR A 183 9.90 -0.30 -15.24
CA THR A 183 9.38 0.79 -14.41
C THR A 183 7.86 0.81 -14.52
N LEU A 184 7.17 0.99 -13.41
CA LEU A 184 5.74 1.33 -13.42
C LEU A 184 5.57 2.75 -13.97
N VAL A 185 4.83 2.88 -15.07
CA VAL A 185 4.45 4.17 -15.64
C VAL A 185 2.93 4.29 -15.64
N SER A 186 2.42 5.51 -15.53
CA SER A 186 0.97 5.77 -15.52
C SER A 186 0.63 7.11 -16.15
N VAL A 187 -0.63 7.25 -16.57
CA VAL A 187 -1.21 8.55 -16.90
C VAL A 187 -1.80 9.23 -15.66
N PRO A 188 -1.91 10.57 -15.64
CA PRO A 188 -2.82 11.26 -14.72
C PRO A 188 -4.24 10.73 -14.88
N ALA A 189 -4.98 10.62 -13.78
CA ALA A 189 -6.35 10.14 -13.83
C ALA A 189 -7.28 11.12 -14.56
N GLN A 190 -8.24 10.58 -15.31
CA GLN A 190 -9.22 11.37 -16.05
C GLN A 190 -10.62 10.80 -15.85
N THR A 191 -11.62 11.69 -15.73
CA THR A 191 -13.03 11.28 -15.70
C THR A 191 -13.53 11.10 -17.12
N LEU A 192 -13.91 9.86 -17.47
CA LEU A 192 -14.36 9.50 -18.81
C LEU A 192 -15.46 8.45 -18.79
N THR A 193 -16.24 8.39 -19.87
CA THR A 193 -17.30 7.39 -20.10
C THR A 193 -16.86 6.27 -21.05
N SER A 194 -15.64 6.32 -21.55
CA SER A 194 -15.02 5.31 -22.42
C SER A 194 -13.51 5.52 -22.41
N ALA A 195 -12.73 4.44 -22.35
CA ALA A 195 -11.27 4.53 -22.40
C ALA A 195 -10.73 3.90 -23.70
N ASN A 196 -9.61 4.41 -24.19
CA ASN A 196 -8.84 3.81 -25.28
C ASN A 196 -7.38 3.78 -24.86
N VAL A 197 -7.04 2.77 -24.07
CA VAL A 197 -5.78 2.70 -23.33
C VAL A 197 -4.68 2.11 -24.19
N GLY A 198 -3.42 2.50 -23.94
CA GLY A 198 -2.28 1.83 -24.54
C GLY A 198 -1.08 2.73 -24.78
N PHE A 199 -0.35 2.47 -25.85
CA PHE A 199 0.98 3.04 -26.11
C PHE A 199 1.10 3.66 -27.50
N GLN A 200 1.97 4.65 -27.61
CA GLN A 200 2.47 5.20 -28.87
C GLN A 200 4.00 5.28 -28.86
N LEU A 201 4.63 4.76 -29.92
CA LEU A 201 6.07 4.84 -30.16
C LEU A 201 6.34 5.80 -31.33
N GLY A 202 7.24 6.75 -31.13
CA GLY A 202 7.49 7.84 -32.09
C GLY A 202 8.28 7.42 -33.32
N THR A 203 9.17 6.43 -33.19
CA THR A 203 10.21 6.14 -34.19
C THR A 203 10.17 4.68 -34.63
N SER A 204 10.27 4.42 -35.93
CA SER A 204 10.36 3.06 -36.47
C SER A 204 11.63 2.35 -35.97
N GLY A 205 11.51 1.09 -35.59
CA GLY A 205 12.59 0.29 -34.98
C GLY A 205 12.73 0.44 -33.46
N ASP A 206 12.06 1.41 -32.84
CA ASP A 206 11.95 1.47 -31.39
C ASP A 206 11.15 0.28 -30.88
N ALA A 207 11.57 -0.27 -29.74
CA ALA A 207 10.86 -1.35 -29.09
C ALA A 207 10.83 -1.23 -27.57
N ILE A 208 9.69 -1.61 -27.00
CA ILE A 208 9.47 -1.68 -25.55
C ILE A 208 8.90 -3.03 -25.16
N ALA A 209 9.21 -3.47 -23.95
CA ALA A 209 8.55 -4.59 -23.31
C ALA A 209 7.51 -4.07 -22.32
N VAL A 210 6.30 -4.62 -22.35
CA VAL A 210 5.16 -4.18 -21.53
C VAL A 210 4.51 -5.35 -20.80
N GLN A 211 4.14 -5.13 -19.54
CA GLN A 211 3.43 -6.09 -18.70
C GLN A 211 2.46 -5.36 -17.76
N PHE A 212 1.46 -6.09 -17.27
CA PHE A 212 0.49 -5.65 -16.28
C PHE A 212 -0.20 -4.34 -16.67
N CYS A 213 -0.64 -4.25 -17.93
CA CYS A 213 -1.46 -3.15 -18.40
C CYS A 213 -2.78 -3.12 -17.61
N GLN A 214 -3.01 -2.00 -16.93
CA GLN A 214 -4.08 -1.82 -15.96
C GLN A 214 -4.85 -0.54 -16.21
N CYS A 215 -6.14 -0.66 -16.48
CA CYS A 215 -7.07 0.48 -16.44
C CYS A 215 -7.95 0.30 -15.21
N GLU A 216 -7.77 1.15 -14.20
CA GLU A 216 -8.43 1.03 -12.90
C GLU A 216 -9.33 2.22 -12.65
N ASN A 217 -10.48 1.99 -12.01
CA ASN A 217 -11.42 3.03 -11.56
C ASN A 217 -10.91 3.75 -10.31
N ASN A 218 -9.71 4.32 -10.42
CA ASN A 218 -8.99 4.97 -9.34
C ASN A 218 -8.10 6.10 -9.86
N ASN A 219 -7.64 6.96 -8.96
CA ASN A 219 -6.81 8.11 -9.30
C ASN A 219 -5.31 7.82 -9.42
N TYR A 220 -4.87 6.61 -9.07
CA TYR A 220 -3.48 6.19 -9.03
C TYR A 220 -3.36 4.69 -9.36
N PRO A 221 -2.19 4.25 -9.86
CA PRO A 221 -1.94 2.84 -10.12
C PRO A 221 -1.84 2.04 -8.81
N THR A 222 -2.34 0.80 -8.84
CA THR A 222 -2.13 -0.17 -7.76
C THR A 222 -1.14 -1.26 -8.18
N THR A 223 -0.77 -2.15 -7.26
CA THR A 223 0.06 -3.30 -7.61
C THR A 223 -0.63 -4.22 -8.63
N PRO A 224 0.15 -5.10 -9.30
CA PRO A 224 -0.36 -5.80 -10.47
C PRO A 224 -1.66 -6.60 -10.30
N LEU A 225 -2.58 -6.40 -11.24
CA LEU A 225 -3.84 -7.13 -11.39
C LEU A 225 -3.93 -7.72 -12.81
N PRO A 226 -3.25 -8.85 -13.07
CA PRO A 226 -3.27 -9.45 -14.40
C PRO A 226 -4.67 -9.92 -14.78
N THR A 227 -5.00 -9.69 -16.04
CA THR A 227 -6.24 -10.09 -16.71
C THR A 227 -5.93 -10.91 -17.95
N THR A 228 -6.92 -11.73 -18.34
CA THR A 228 -6.94 -12.47 -19.60
C THR A 228 -8.19 -12.08 -20.39
N THR A 229 -9.18 -12.95 -20.50
CA THR A 229 -10.45 -12.75 -21.22
C THR A 229 -11.47 -11.93 -20.44
N SER A 230 -11.26 -11.73 -19.14
CA SER A 230 -12.17 -10.99 -18.26
C SER A 230 -11.41 -10.02 -17.38
N THR A 231 -12.14 -9.03 -16.86
CA THR A 231 -11.65 -8.15 -15.81
C THR A 231 -11.27 -8.96 -14.57
N ASN A 232 -10.39 -8.39 -13.74
CA ASN A 232 -9.98 -9.00 -12.48
C ASN A 232 -10.16 -7.97 -11.37
N VAL A 233 -10.62 -8.45 -10.21
CA VAL A 233 -10.94 -7.62 -9.06
C VAL A 233 -9.99 -7.99 -7.92
N ARG A 234 -9.36 -6.97 -7.35
CA ARG A 234 -8.66 -7.07 -6.08
C ARG A 234 -9.68 -7.02 -4.95
N GLY A 235 -9.68 -8.01 -4.06
CA GLY A 235 -10.34 -7.87 -2.78
C GLY A 235 -9.51 -6.95 -1.89
N ILE A 236 -10.16 -6.11 -1.08
CA ILE A 236 -9.45 -5.24 -0.15
C ILE A 236 -8.43 -6.04 0.67
N ASP A 237 -7.22 -5.53 0.78
CA ASP A 237 -6.31 -6.00 1.81
C ASP A 237 -6.78 -5.39 3.12
N GLU A 238 -7.23 -6.25 4.02
CA GLU A 238 -7.62 -5.86 5.35
C GLU A 238 -6.55 -6.32 6.34
N PRO A 239 -5.51 -5.50 6.58
CA PRO A 239 -4.60 -5.68 7.70
C PRO A 239 -5.24 -5.19 9.01
N ALA A 240 -6.57 -5.29 9.11
CA ALA A 240 -7.36 -4.85 10.23
C ALA A 240 -7.99 -6.03 10.96
N HIS A 241 -8.07 -5.89 12.28
CA HIS A 241 -8.81 -6.78 13.16
C HIS A 241 -10.21 -6.20 13.35
N SER A 242 -11.27 -6.74 12.77
CA SER A 242 -12.65 -6.40 13.18
C SER A 242 -13.28 -7.57 13.93
N ASP A 243 -13.91 -7.30 15.07
CA ASP A 243 -14.65 -8.31 15.85
C ASP A 243 -16.16 -7.99 15.79
N PRO A 244 -16.88 -8.34 14.72
CA PRO A 244 -18.34 -8.25 14.72
C PRO A 244 -18.90 -9.52 15.34
N GLY A 245 -18.92 -9.57 16.68
CA GLY A 245 -19.69 -10.54 17.45
C GLY A 245 -19.42 -12.03 17.15
N GLY A 246 -18.32 -12.57 17.69
CA GLY A 246 -18.32 -13.93 18.23
C GLY A 246 -17.69 -15.07 17.43
N THR A 247 -16.74 -15.74 18.10
CA THR A 247 -16.40 -17.19 18.06
C THR A 247 -15.35 -17.76 17.11
N ARG A 248 -14.54 -16.95 16.41
CA ARG A 248 -13.34 -17.51 15.75
C ARG A 248 -12.06 -16.85 16.20
N PRO A 249 -11.40 -17.41 17.23
CA PRO A 249 -10.15 -16.84 17.64
C PRO A 249 -8.99 -17.30 16.74
N GLY A 250 -8.58 -16.52 15.75
CA GLY A 250 -7.25 -16.61 15.14
C GLY A 250 -6.17 -16.19 16.15
N MET A 251 -5.21 -17.07 16.44
CA MET A 251 -4.34 -16.96 17.61
C MET A 251 -3.42 -15.70 17.68
N GLY A 252 -3.34 -14.86 16.65
CA GLY A 252 -2.68 -13.54 16.68
C GLY A 252 -3.45 -12.43 17.44
N GLN A 253 -4.72 -12.68 17.74
CA GLN A 253 -5.69 -11.73 18.31
C GLN A 253 -5.46 -11.30 19.76
N ARG A 254 -4.63 -12.01 20.55
CA ARG A 254 -4.49 -11.69 21.99
C ARG A 254 -3.36 -10.72 22.31
N VAL A 255 -2.39 -10.55 21.42
CA VAL A 255 -1.14 -9.84 21.74
C VAL A 255 -1.37 -8.33 21.90
N PHE A 256 -1.92 -7.66 20.89
CA PHE A 256 -2.08 -6.20 20.91
C PHE A 256 -3.14 -5.72 21.89
N ARG A 257 -4.25 -6.48 22.01
CA ARG A 257 -5.33 -6.17 22.95
C ARG A 257 -4.84 -6.23 24.40
N ASP A 258 -4.10 -7.26 24.77
CA ASP A 258 -3.63 -7.44 26.16
C ASP A 258 -2.49 -6.45 26.50
N LEU A 259 -1.72 -5.98 25.49
CA LEU A 259 -0.70 -4.94 25.63
C LEU A 259 -1.31 -3.54 25.85
N ILE A 260 -2.33 -3.18 25.08
CA ILE A 260 -2.94 -1.83 25.09
C ILE A 260 -4.02 -1.68 26.18
N SER A 261 -4.72 -2.76 26.56
CA SER A 261 -5.80 -2.73 27.56
C SER A 261 -5.33 -2.57 29.01
N SER A 262 -4.02 -2.46 29.25
CA SER A 262 -3.43 -2.29 30.58
C SER A 262 -3.65 -0.89 31.20
N GLY A 263 -4.23 0.07 30.46
CA GLY A 263 -4.65 1.36 31.01
C GLY A 263 -3.53 2.39 31.21
N GLY A 264 -2.30 2.10 30.78
CA GLY A 264 -1.14 2.99 30.89
C GLY A 264 -0.92 3.89 29.66
N PRO A 265 -0.05 4.92 29.77
CA PRO A 265 0.39 5.68 28.62
C PRO A 265 1.13 4.78 27.62
N TRP A 266 1.04 5.11 26.33
CA TRP A 266 1.67 4.31 25.28
C TRP A 266 2.14 5.19 24.13
N SER A 267 3.07 4.65 23.34
CA SER A 267 3.52 5.27 22.10
C SER A 267 3.73 4.24 21.02
N MET A 268 3.60 4.67 19.76
CA MET A 268 3.78 3.83 18.58
C MET A 268 4.48 4.58 17.47
N LEU A 269 5.24 3.83 16.68
CA LEU A 269 5.84 4.31 15.43
C LEU A 269 5.31 3.48 14.27
N GLN A 270 5.00 4.13 13.16
CA GLN A 270 4.70 3.47 11.89
C GLN A 270 5.43 4.16 10.76
N PHE A 271 6.11 3.35 9.94
CA PHE A 271 6.79 3.83 8.73
C PHE A 271 6.09 3.20 7.52
N GLY A 272 5.78 4.01 6.50
CA GLY A 272 5.11 3.49 5.31
C GLY A 272 4.98 4.51 4.18
N SER A 273 4.66 4.02 3.00
CA SER A 273 4.45 4.82 1.79
C SER A 273 3.12 4.44 1.16
N GLY A 274 2.41 5.41 0.57
CA GLY A 274 1.11 5.19 -0.05
C GLY A 274 0.79 6.23 -1.11
N ASN A 275 -0.18 5.88 -1.97
CA ASN A 275 -0.69 6.72 -3.05
C ASN A 275 -2.15 7.14 -2.88
N GLY A 276 -2.83 6.51 -1.95
CA GLY A 276 -4.23 6.75 -1.68
C GLY A 276 -4.45 6.91 -0.21
N TYR A 277 -4.30 8.13 0.29
CA TYR A 277 -4.78 8.45 1.62
C TYR A 277 -6.18 9.05 1.45
N GLY A 278 -7.22 8.28 1.75
CA GLY A 278 -8.58 8.77 1.94
C GLY A 278 -8.89 9.04 3.42
N THR A 279 -10.12 9.45 3.71
CA THR A 279 -10.61 9.56 5.08
C THR A 279 -10.60 8.18 5.75
N GLY A 280 -9.82 8.00 6.82
CA GLY A 280 -9.64 6.69 7.48
C GLY A 280 -8.50 5.82 6.93
N SER A 281 -7.71 6.36 5.99
CA SER A 281 -6.55 5.69 5.42
C SER A 281 -5.25 6.11 6.10
N GLY A 282 -4.69 5.24 6.95
CA GLY A 282 -3.29 5.28 7.39
C GLY A 282 -3.03 5.47 8.89
N GLY A 283 -1.87 5.01 9.35
CA GLY A 283 -1.54 5.07 10.78
C GLY A 283 -2.10 3.89 11.57
N VAL A 284 -1.85 3.93 12.88
CA VAL A 284 -2.36 2.97 13.85
C VAL A 284 -3.68 3.50 14.40
N TYR A 285 -4.77 2.84 14.03
CA TYR A 285 -6.10 3.11 14.56
C TYR A 285 -6.37 2.26 15.79
N THR A 286 -6.97 2.86 16.81
CA THR A 286 -7.54 2.16 17.96
C THR A 286 -8.90 2.78 18.26
N ASP A 287 -9.97 1.98 18.28
CA ASP A 287 -11.33 2.46 18.51
C ASP A 287 -11.99 1.76 19.70
N GLY A 288 -12.77 2.57 20.45
CA GLY A 288 -13.54 2.23 21.65
C GLY A 288 -15.06 2.08 21.41
N GLY A 289 -15.51 1.88 20.16
CA GLY A 289 -16.92 1.59 19.84
C GLY A 289 -17.88 2.78 19.83
N VAL A 290 -17.59 3.87 20.56
CA VAL A 290 -18.32 5.16 20.47
C VAL A 290 -17.39 6.36 20.60
N THR A 291 -16.09 6.16 20.87
CA THR A 291 -15.15 7.27 21.13
C THR A 291 -13.75 6.93 20.63
N VAL A 292 -13.37 7.60 19.54
CA VAL A 292 -12.07 7.42 18.88
C VAL A 292 -10.96 7.85 19.83
N SER A 293 -10.19 6.90 20.34
CA SER A 293 -8.94 7.17 21.07
C SER A 293 -7.81 6.66 20.19
N GLY A 294 -7.28 7.48 19.30
CA GLY A 294 -6.28 7.00 18.35
C GLY A 294 -5.53 8.11 17.62
N VAL A 295 -4.36 7.74 17.11
CA VAL A 295 -3.54 8.60 16.27
C VAL A 295 -3.96 8.34 14.83
N ALA A 296 -4.95 9.11 14.36
CA ALA A 296 -5.50 8.93 13.02
C ALA A 296 -4.67 9.71 11.98
N SER A 297 -4.22 9.04 10.93
CA SER A 297 -4.01 9.82 9.71
C SER A 297 -5.39 10.15 9.12
N VAL A 298 -5.58 11.41 8.71
CA VAL A 298 -6.79 11.84 8.00
C VAL A 298 -6.31 12.59 6.79
N ALA A 299 -6.36 11.96 5.62
CA ALA A 299 -6.10 12.69 4.41
C ALA A 299 -7.31 13.51 3.95
N GLY A 300 -7.03 14.75 3.59
CA GLY A 300 -7.95 15.57 2.82
C GLY A 300 -8.00 15.11 1.36
N ALA A 301 -9.12 15.39 0.69
CA ALA A 301 -9.26 15.19 -0.74
C ALA A 301 -8.24 16.06 -1.50
N GLY A 302 -7.58 15.49 -2.53
CA GLY A 302 -6.76 16.28 -3.48
C GLY A 302 -5.25 16.05 -3.46
N GLY A 303 -4.75 14.93 -2.90
CA GLY A 303 -3.35 14.50 -3.13
C GLY A 303 -2.31 15.00 -2.13
N ASN A 304 -2.73 15.65 -1.05
CA ASN A 304 -1.90 15.89 0.14
C ASN A 304 -2.69 15.39 1.36
N GLY A 305 -2.24 14.30 1.99
CA GLY A 305 -2.88 13.79 3.21
C GLY A 305 -2.44 14.61 4.43
N SER A 306 -3.34 14.88 5.39
CA SER A 306 -2.95 15.45 6.69
C SER A 306 -2.75 14.34 7.73
N PHE A 307 -1.88 14.59 8.70
CA PHE A 307 -1.70 13.70 9.84
C PHE A 307 -2.20 14.38 11.12
N THR A 308 -3.14 13.72 11.80
CA THR A 308 -4.01 14.40 12.76
C THR A 308 -4.09 13.65 14.09
N ALA A 309 -3.75 14.31 15.20
CA ALA A 309 -4.11 13.74 16.50
C ALA A 309 -5.64 13.85 16.69
N HIS A 310 -6.32 12.74 17.02
CA HIS A 310 -7.76 12.74 17.32
C HIS A 310 -7.97 12.57 18.83
N GLY A 311 -8.54 13.60 19.46
CA GLY A 311 -8.97 13.54 20.86
C GLY A 311 -10.28 12.76 21.04
N ILE A 312 -10.48 12.25 22.27
CA ILE A 312 -11.71 11.60 22.72
C ILE A 312 -12.81 12.66 22.78
N SER A 313 -13.74 12.60 21.83
CA SER A 313 -14.92 13.46 21.68
C SER A 313 -14.67 14.90 21.20
N SER A 314 -15.40 15.29 20.15
CA SER A 314 -15.48 16.63 19.54
C SER A 314 -14.41 17.06 18.53
N GLY A 315 -14.16 16.25 17.48
CA GLY A 315 -13.78 16.76 16.14
C GLY A 315 -12.59 17.75 16.06
N THR A 316 -11.75 17.81 17.09
CA THR A 316 -10.65 18.75 17.21
C THR A 316 -9.45 18.08 16.58
N THR A 317 -9.25 18.42 15.32
CA THR A 317 -8.13 17.98 14.51
C THR A 317 -7.02 19.03 14.62
N SER A 318 -5.79 18.58 14.81
CA SER A 318 -4.63 19.44 14.64
C SER A 318 -3.64 18.75 13.71
N ASN A 319 -3.22 19.48 12.68
CA ASN A 319 -2.50 18.94 11.53
C ASN A 319 -0.98 19.13 11.73
N THR A 320 -0.25 18.02 11.64
CA THR A 320 1.22 17.99 11.81
C THR A 320 1.98 18.30 10.51
N GLY A 321 1.28 18.30 9.37
CA GLY A 321 1.86 18.54 8.05
C GLY A 321 1.28 17.61 6.99
N ASN A 322 1.76 17.78 5.76
CA ASN A 322 1.32 16.96 4.63
C ASN A 322 2.15 15.68 4.54
N ILE A 323 1.45 14.55 4.39
CA ILE A 323 2.00 13.24 4.04
C ILE A 323 2.46 13.28 2.58
N GLY A 324 3.69 12.84 2.32
CA GLY A 324 4.21 12.73 0.96
C GLY A 324 3.66 11.48 0.27
N LEU A 325 3.05 11.64 -0.90
CA LEU A 325 2.68 10.50 -1.76
C LEU A 325 3.95 9.84 -2.31
N ASN A 326 3.94 8.52 -2.48
CA ASN A 326 5.10 7.73 -2.93
C ASN A 326 6.39 7.96 -2.10
N ALA A 327 6.28 8.52 -0.90
CA ALA A 327 7.41 8.75 -0.01
C ALA A 327 7.22 7.94 1.27
N ILE A 328 8.34 7.54 1.88
CA ILE A 328 8.31 6.98 3.23
C ILE A 328 7.91 8.10 4.19
N ASN A 329 6.74 7.93 4.80
CA ASN A 329 6.27 8.75 5.89
C ASN A 329 6.53 8.00 7.19
N LYS A 330 7.21 8.68 8.11
CA LYS A 330 7.52 8.19 9.45
C LYS A 330 6.63 8.90 10.45
N ILE A 331 5.85 8.11 11.14
CA ILE A 331 4.80 8.60 12.02
C ILE A 331 5.11 8.14 13.43
N ALA A 332 5.04 9.07 14.38
CA ALA A 332 4.98 8.75 15.80
C ALA A 332 3.65 9.22 16.37
N GLY A 333 3.07 8.39 17.21
CA GLY A 333 1.86 8.68 17.96
C GLY A 333 2.04 8.28 19.41
N ARG A 334 1.49 9.07 20.34
CA ARG A 334 1.43 8.71 21.75
C ARG A 334 0.11 9.13 22.34
N ALA A 335 -0.32 8.42 23.37
CA ALA A 335 -1.49 8.79 24.15
C ALA A 335 -1.21 8.61 25.65
N ASN A 336 -1.73 9.54 26.44
CA ASN A 336 -1.72 9.50 27.89
C ASN A 336 -3.06 10.06 28.43
N GLY A 337 -3.27 9.98 29.75
CA GLY A 337 -4.51 10.47 30.37
C GLY A 337 -4.85 11.94 30.07
N ALA A 338 -3.91 12.74 29.57
CA ALA A 338 -4.09 14.15 29.24
C ALA A 338 -4.36 14.44 27.75
N GLY A 339 -4.10 13.49 26.83
CA GLY A 339 -4.19 13.80 25.40
C GLY A 339 -3.59 12.75 24.47
N VAL A 340 -3.68 13.07 23.17
CA VAL A 340 -3.00 12.37 22.08
C VAL A 340 -2.04 13.34 21.42
N SER A 341 -0.79 12.91 21.24
CA SER A 341 0.20 13.68 20.49
C SER A 341 0.68 12.90 19.28
N CYS A 342 1.10 13.60 18.24
CA CYS A 342 1.57 12.99 17.03
C CYS A 342 2.70 13.82 16.37
N CYS A 343 3.57 13.13 15.63
CA CYS A 343 4.72 13.68 14.91
C CYS A 343 4.81 13.03 13.53
N LEU A 344 5.09 13.82 12.51
CA LEU A 344 5.30 13.37 11.14
C LEU A 344 6.69 13.79 10.68
N ASN A 345 7.48 12.83 10.21
CA ASN A 345 8.78 13.05 9.55
C ASN A 345 9.74 13.95 10.36
N GLY A 346 9.78 13.80 11.70
CA GLY A 346 10.63 14.61 12.58
C GLY A 346 10.18 16.07 12.70
N GLY A 347 8.98 16.40 12.23
CA GLY A 347 8.38 17.72 12.31
C GLY A 347 7.88 18.10 13.71
N PRO A 348 7.20 19.25 13.84
CA PRO A 348 6.64 19.70 15.11
C PRO A 348 5.74 18.64 15.76
N ILE A 349 5.68 18.61 17.10
CA ILE A 349 4.70 17.80 17.82
C ILE A 349 3.38 18.54 17.84
N VAL A 350 2.33 17.84 17.45
CA VAL A 350 0.96 18.30 17.59
C VAL A 350 0.28 17.52 18.71
N THR A 351 -0.34 18.22 19.65
CA THR A 351 -1.06 17.61 20.78
C THR A 351 -2.50 18.09 20.80
N VAL A 352 -3.42 17.15 20.94
CA VAL A 352 -4.83 17.42 21.23
C VAL A 352 -5.11 16.99 22.67
N ALA A 353 -5.53 17.95 23.48
CA ALA A 353 -5.89 17.71 24.87
C ALA A 353 -7.15 16.84 24.94
N ASN A 354 -7.19 15.95 25.93
CA ASN A 354 -8.34 15.11 26.22
C ASN A 354 -9.21 15.76 27.30
N THR A 355 -10.52 15.80 27.10
CA THR A 355 -11.51 16.27 28.10
C THR A 355 -12.18 15.12 28.86
N GLY A 356 -11.89 13.85 28.51
CA GLY A 356 -12.36 12.64 29.20
C GLY A 356 -11.22 11.72 29.64
N ALA A 357 -11.49 10.70 30.45
CA ALA A 357 -10.48 9.69 30.76
C ALA A 357 -10.15 8.89 29.49
N LEU A 358 -8.86 8.75 29.14
CA LEU A 358 -8.47 7.62 28.30
C LEU A 358 -8.96 6.37 29.03
N THR A 359 -9.92 5.66 28.49
CA THR A 359 -10.31 4.35 29.02
C THR A 359 -9.80 3.27 28.07
N PRO A 360 -8.52 2.84 28.20
CA PRO A 360 -8.12 1.54 27.69
C PRO A 360 -8.69 0.39 28.54
N GLN A 361 -9.44 0.69 29.61
CA GLN A 361 -10.03 -0.32 30.49
C GLN A 361 -11.33 -0.89 29.91
N GLY A 362 -11.25 -2.15 29.48
CA GLY A 362 -12.38 -3.07 29.46
C GLY A 362 -13.15 -3.09 28.14
N THR A 363 -13.17 -4.27 27.51
CA THR A 363 -14.14 -4.74 26.50
C THR A 363 -14.40 -3.90 25.23
N ALA A 364 -13.89 -2.68 25.11
CA ALA A 364 -14.25 -1.73 24.06
C ALA A 364 -13.23 -1.59 22.92
N PHE A 365 -12.03 -2.18 23.03
CA PHE A 365 -11.09 -2.23 21.89
C PHE A 365 -11.68 -3.11 20.79
N THR A 366 -12.20 -2.49 19.74
CA THR A 366 -12.88 -3.21 18.65
C THR A 366 -11.92 -3.59 17.53
N HIS A 367 -10.91 -2.76 17.25
CA HIS A 367 -9.96 -2.98 16.15
C HIS A 367 -8.63 -2.26 16.29
N MET A 368 -7.61 -2.83 15.64
CA MET A 368 -6.41 -2.15 15.15
C MET A 368 -6.21 -2.52 13.69
N GLY A 369 -5.77 -1.55 12.90
CA GLY A 369 -5.41 -1.80 11.51
C GLY A 369 -4.08 -1.16 11.13
N LEU A 370 -3.36 -1.80 10.21
CA LEU A 370 -2.08 -1.32 9.68
C LEU A 370 -2.26 -0.82 8.26
N GLY A 371 -2.48 0.48 8.09
CA GLY A 371 -2.73 1.05 6.78
C GLY A 371 -4.18 0.95 6.31
N ASN A 372 -5.12 0.63 7.20
CA ASN A 372 -6.58 0.72 7.06
C ASN A 372 -7.17 0.88 8.47
N ASN A 373 -8.32 1.53 8.66
CA ASN A 373 -9.03 1.56 9.94
C ASN A 373 -10.04 0.40 10.13
N GLY A 374 -10.17 -0.54 9.19
CA GLY A 374 -11.09 -1.69 9.30
C GLY A 374 -12.58 -1.36 9.12
N ALA A 375 -12.96 -0.09 8.95
CA ALA A 375 -14.34 0.36 8.80
C ALA A 375 -14.63 1.11 7.48
N SER A 376 -13.61 1.66 6.81
CA SER A 376 -13.80 2.61 5.69
C SER A 376 -13.42 2.08 4.30
N GLY A 377 -12.90 0.86 4.17
CA GLY A 377 -12.62 0.28 2.85
C GLY A 377 -11.49 0.94 2.05
N VAL A 378 -10.87 2.02 2.56
CA VAL A 378 -9.79 2.76 1.88
C VAL A 378 -8.49 2.59 2.65
N PRO A 379 -7.61 1.66 2.25
CA PRO A 379 -6.28 1.55 2.84
C PRO A 379 -5.33 2.64 2.31
N ILE A 380 -4.10 2.66 2.79
CA ILE A 380 -3.03 3.59 2.35
C ILE A 380 -2.65 3.45 0.87
N ASN A 381 -3.06 2.34 0.24
CA ASN A 381 -2.72 1.99 -1.13
C ASN A 381 -1.20 2.07 -1.38
N GLY A 382 -0.50 1.22 -0.64
CA GLY A 382 0.95 1.17 -0.57
C GLY A 382 1.40 0.17 0.49
N TYR A 383 2.46 0.48 1.24
CA TYR A 383 3.05 -0.45 2.19
C TYR A 383 3.44 0.16 3.54
N THR A 384 3.39 -0.66 4.58
CA THR A 384 3.99 -0.40 5.90
C THR A 384 5.33 -1.13 6.01
N SER A 385 6.41 -0.38 6.20
CA SER A 385 7.76 -0.93 6.31
C SER A 385 8.14 -1.33 7.74
N ARG A 386 7.62 -0.61 8.74
CA ARG A 386 7.93 -0.86 10.15
C ARG A 386 6.80 -0.45 11.09
N LEU A 387 6.64 -1.19 12.18
CA LEU A 387 5.72 -0.90 13.29
C LEU A 387 6.43 -1.14 14.62
N VAL A 388 6.33 -0.18 15.55
CA VAL A 388 6.98 -0.24 16.87
C VAL A 388 6.00 0.19 17.94
N TYR A 389 6.07 -0.42 19.11
CA TYR A 389 5.24 -0.07 20.28
C TYR A 389 6.05 0.06 21.56
N PHE A 390 5.67 1.06 22.34
CA PHE A 390 6.23 1.39 23.64
C PHE A 390 5.09 1.39 24.68
N PRO A 391 5.26 0.72 25.83
CA PRO A 391 4.28 0.69 26.90
C PRO A 391 4.39 1.93 27.81
N PHE A 392 4.87 3.04 27.24
CA PHE A 392 5.09 4.32 27.92
C PHE A 392 5.03 5.47 26.92
N GLU A 393 5.02 6.68 27.45
CA GLU A 393 5.04 7.91 26.67
C GLU A 393 6.46 8.25 26.20
N LEU A 394 6.69 8.26 24.89
CA LEU A 394 7.90 8.81 24.31
C LEU A 394 7.92 10.31 24.54
N THR A 395 9.07 10.86 24.90
CA THR A 395 9.28 12.31 24.96
C THR A 395 9.17 12.95 23.57
N ASP A 396 8.89 14.25 23.51
CA ASP A 396 8.82 14.99 22.24
C ASP A 396 10.11 14.84 21.42
N SER A 397 11.27 14.88 22.11
CA SER A 397 12.57 14.68 21.47
C SER A 397 12.71 13.28 20.89
N GLN A 398 12.25 12.23 21.59
CA GLN A 398 12.27 10.86 21.06
C GLN A 398 11.33 10.70 19.86
N MET A 399 10.11 11.26 19.91
CA MET A 399 9.19 11.21 18.78
C MET A 399 9.79 11.87 17.53
N ILE A 400 10.40 13.05 17.70
CA ILE A 400 11.08 13.77 16.62
C ILE A 400 12.27 12.94 16.11
N GLU A 401 13.15 12.49 17.00
CA GLU A 401 14.35 11.74 16.64
C GLU A 401 14.02 10.45 15.89
N TYR A 402 13.05 9.67 16.38
CA TYR A 402 12.68 8.39 15.77
C TYR A 402 11.93 8.53 14.45
N THR A 403 11.45 9.72 14.12
CA THR A 403 10.75 10.00 12.85
C THR A 403 11.51 10.91 11.89
N ARG A 404 12.73 11.34 12.22
CA ARG A 404 13.59 12.10 11.30
C ARG A 404 14.01 11.33 10.06
#